data_AF-A0A2M7PZU6-F1
#
_entry.id   AF-A0A2M7PZU6-F1
#
_cell.length_a   1.000
_cell.length_b   1.000
_cell.length_c   1.000
_cell.angle_alpha   90.00
_cell.angle_beta   90.00
_cell.angle_gamma   90.00
#
_symmetry.space_group_name_H-M   'P 1'
#
loop_
_entity.id
_entity.type
_entity.pdbx_description
1 polymer ?
#
loop_
_entity_poly.entity_id
_entity_poly.type
_entity_poly.pdbx_seq_one_letter_code
_entity_poly.pdbx_strand_id
1 'polypeptide(L)'
;MKVPVRLGLYKGGRLFDEVSARELADLNCRIEMLTGIAWLDVREMYAQMLALDVNSIEGTFKVCHSYEKWGDMQQEVENIKVWMERV
;
A
#
# COMPACT_ATOMS: atom_id res chain seq x y z
N MET A 1 -6.14 -14.43 -10.97
CA MET A 1 -7.38 -14.16 -10.20
C MET A 1 -7.76 -12.72 -10.45
N LYS A 2 -9.03 -12.44 -10.78
CA LYS A 2 -9.50 -11.07 -10.95
C LYS A 2 -9.63 -10.39 -9.59
N VAL A 3 -9.26 -9.12 -9.53
CA VAL A 3 -9.26 -8.30 -8.32
C VAL A 3 -9.89 -6.96 -8.69
N PRO A 4 -11.22 -6.87 -8.85
CA PRO A 4 -11.86 -5.62 -9.24
C PRO A 4 -11.99 -4.71 -8.01
N VAL A 5 -10.90 -4.01 -7.66
CA VAL A 5 -10.92 -3.07 -6.53
C VAL A 5 -10.25 -1.76 -6.89
N ARG A 6 -10.67 -0.69 -6.20
CA ARG A 6 -9.97 0.58 -6.16
C ARG A 6 -9.23 0.69 -4.84
N LEU A 7 -8.01 1.19 -4.90
CA LEU A 7 -7.14 1.45 -3.76
C LEU A 7 -6.87 2.94 -3.66
N GLY A 8 -7.08 3.52 -2.48
CA GLY A 8 -6.63 4.87 -2.15
C GLY A 8 -5.50 4.79 -1.13
N LEU A 9 -4.36 5.40 -1.45
CA LEU A 9 -3.17 5.43 -0.58
C LEU A 9 -3.02 6.82 0.03
N TYR A 10 -2.94 6.87 1.35
CA TYR A 10 -2.91 8.11 2.13
C TYR A 10 -1.64 8.22 2.97
N LYS A 11 -1.00 9.38 2.90
CA LYS A 11 0.19 9.75 3.68
C LYS A 11 -0.07 11.06 4.40
N GLY A 12 0.10 11.09 5.72
CA GLY A 12 -0.21 12.27 6.54
C GLY A 12 -1.66 12.76 6.40
N GLY A 13 -2.61 11.84 6.16
CA GLY A 13 -4.03 12.15 5.95
C GLY A 13 -4.40 12.68 4.57
N ARG A 14 -3.45 12.76 3.62
CA ARG A 14 -3.71 13.19 2.24
C ARG A 14 -3.61 12.00 1.29
N LEU A 15 -4.55 11.90 0.36
CA LEU A 15 -4.47 10.97 -0.77
C LEU A 15 -3.26 11.39 -1.61
N PHE A 16 -2.35 10.46 -1.84
CA PHE A 16 -1.19 10.70 -2.71
C PHE A 16 -1.19 9.81 -3.95
N ASP A 17 -1.89 8.68 -3.91
CA ASP A 17 -2.03 7.79 -5.07
C ASP A 17 -3.36 7.04 -5.03
N GLU A 18 -3.90 6.73 -6.21
CA GLU A 18 -5.12 5.95 -6.39
C GLU A 18 -4.92 4.93 -7.52
N VAL A 19 -5.13 3.65 -7.21
CA VAL A 19 -4.86 2.54 -8.14
C VAL A 19 -6.13 1.74 -8.35
N SER A 20 -6.51 1.52 -9.59
CA SER A 20 -7.53 0.51 -9.94
C SER A 20 -6.83 -0.82 -10.19
N ALA A 21 -6.95 -1.75 -9.25
CA ALA A 21 -6.46 -3.10 -9.40
C ALA A 21 -7.46 -3.92 -10.23
N ARG A 22 -6.92 -4.81 -11.07
CA ARG A 22 -7.69 -5.82 -11.83
C ARG A 22 -7.10 -7.21 -11.65
N GLU A 23 -5.82 -7.29 -11.29
CA GLU A 23 -5.08 -8.50 -11.04
C GLU A 23 -4.38 -8.47 -9.67
N LEU A 24 -3.95 -9.63 -9.16
CA LEU A 24 -3.24 -9.72 -7.88
C LEU A 24 -1.91 -8.96 -7.87
N ALA A 25 -1.27 -8.78 -9.03
CA ALA A 25 -0.03 -8.03 -9.15
C ALA A 25 -0.22 -6.54 -8.85
N ASP A 26 -1.40 -5.99 -9.15
CA ASP A 26 -1.73 -4.58 -8.92
C ASP A 26 -1.89 -4.25 -7.43
N LEU A 27 -2.01 -5.27 -6.57
CA LEU A 27 -2.06 -5.13 -5.11
C LEU A 27 -0.67 -4.94 -4.49
N ASN A 28 0.40 -4.88 -5.28
CA ASN A 28 1.72 -4.48 -4.81
C ASN A 28 2.00 -3.02 -5.21
N CYS A 29 1.81 -2.12 -4.25
CA CYS A 29 1.87 -0.68 -4.47
C CYS A 29 3.32 -0.17 -4.37
N ARG A 30 3.73 0.63 -5.34
CA ARG A 30 5.02 1.34 -5.31
C ARG A 30 4.86 2.64 -4.52
N ILE A 31 5.67 2.82 -3.47
CA ILE A 31 5.67 4.03 -2.66
C ILE A 31 6.98 4.77 -2.87
N GLU A 32 6.89 6.02 -3.34
CA GLU A 32 8.05 6.91 -3.43
C GLU A 32 8.36 7.49 -2.04
N MET A 33 9.57 7.21 -1.59
CA MET A 33 10.15 7.68 -0.33
C MET A 33 11.14 8.80 -0.65
N LEU A 34 11.53 9.61 0.33
CA LEU A 34 12.51 10.68 0.09
C LEU A 34 13.86 10.13 -0.38
N THR A 35 14.19 8.91 0.04
CA THR A 35 15.50 8.28 -0.18
C THR A 35 15.49 7.12 -1.17
N GLY A 36 14.31 6.76 -1.70
CA GLY A 36 14.19 5.67 -2.65
C GLY A 36 12.76 5.19 -2.85
N ILE A 37 12.60 3.88 -3.06
CA ILE A 37 11.31 3.24 -3.32
C ILE A 37 11.06 2.16 -2.27
N ALA A 38 9.88 2.18 -1.68
CA ALA A 38 9.33 1.09 -0.90
C ALA A 38 8.21 0.38 -1.68
N TRP A 39 7.96 -0.88 -1.34
CA TRP A 39 6.86 -1.67 -1.89
C TRP A 39 5.91 -2.04 -0.76
N LEU A 40 4.62 -1.91 -1.02
CA LEU A 40 3.54 -2.24 -0.08
C LEU A 40 2.65 -3.31 -0.68
N ASP A 41 2.66 -4.49 -0.08
CA ASP A 41 1.80 -5.59 -0.46
C ASP A 41 0.48 -5.58 0.32
N VAL A 42 -0.64 -5.36 -0.37
CA VAL A 42 -1.99 -5.34 0.23
C VAL A 42 -2.83 -6.58 -0.13
N ARG A 43 -2.19 -7.67 -0.59
CA ARG A 43 -2.89 -8.92 -0.95
C ARG A 43 -3.62 -9.53 0.24
N GLU A 44 -3.03 -9.47 1.43
CA GLU A 44 -3.68 -9.98 2.64
C GLU A 44 -4.93 -9.18 2.99
N MET A 45 -4.89 -7.85 2.86
CA MET A 45 -6.05 -6.97 3.07
C MET A 45 -7.19 -7.31 2.10
N TYR A 46 -6.88 -7.59 0.83
CA TYR A 46 -7.86 -8.06 -0.13
C TYR A 46 -8.47 -9.41 0.27
N ALA A 47 -7.64 -10.37 0.70
CA ALA A 47 -8.12 -11.65 1.19
C ALA A 47 -9.04 -11.51 2.42
N GLN A 48 -8.72 -10.61 3.35
CA GLN A 48 -9.56 -10.27 4.49
C GLN A 48 -10.89 -9.65 4.04
N MET A 49 -10.87 -8.72 3.07
CA MET A 49 -12.08 -8.11 2.51
C MET A 49 -13.01 -9.16 1.88
N LEU A 50 -12.46 -10.17 1.21
CA LEU A 50 -13.22 -11.29 0.66
C LEU A 50 -13.77 -12.20 1.77
N ALA A 51 -12.95 -12.52 2.77
CA ALA A 51 -13.35 -13.40 3.88
C ALA A 51 -14.45 -12.80 4.75
N LEU A 52 -14.41 -11.48 4.97
CA LEU A 52 -15.42 -10.74 5.73
C LEU A 52 -16.66 -10.40 4.90
N ASP A 53 -16.61 -10.63 3.59
CA ASP A 53 -17.61 -10.24 2.60
C ASP A 53 -18.10 -8.79 2.70
N VAL A 54 -17.14 -7.86 2.80
CA VAL A 54 -17.42 -6.42 2.85
C VAL A 54 -17.10 -5.74 1.52
N ASN A 55 -17.79 -4.63 1.23
CA ASN A 55 -17.56 -3.84 0.02
C ASN A 55 -16.34 -2.93 0.12
N SER A 56 -15.96 -2.53 1.34
CA SER A 56 -14.79 -1.69 1.58
C SER A 56 -14.09 -2.07 2.87
N ILE A 57 -12.78 -1.90 2.90
CA ILE A 57 -11.96 -2.08 4.10
C ILE A 57 -10.84 -1.03 4.13
N GLU A 58 -10.39 -0.65 5.33
CA GLU A 58 -9.26 0.23 5.52
C GLU A 58 -8.21 -0.41 6.45
N GLY A 59 -6.94 -0.06 6.23
CA GLY A 59 -5.82 -0.55 7.03
C GLY A 59 -4.69 0.47 7.06
N THR A 60 -3.87 0.43 8.11
CA THR A 60 -2.64 1.23 8.19
C THR A 60 -1.45 0.30 8.13
N PHE A 61 -0.52 0.59 7.21
CA PHE A 61 0.66 -0.22 6.96
C PHE A 61 1.91 0.60 7.21
N LYS A 62 2.91 -0.03 7.83
CA LYS A 62 4.23 0.56 7.99
C LYS A 62 5.09 0.14 6.81
N VAL A 63 5.51 1.11 6.00
CA VAL A 63 6.45 0.88 4.90
C VAL A 63 7.83 1.39 5.29
N CYS A 64 8.85 0.61 4.95
CA CYS A 64 10.23 0.93 5.31
C CYS A 64 11.12 0.86 4.06
N HIS A 65 12.06 1.79 3.94
CA HIS A 65 13.11 1.76 2.94
C HIS A 65 14.46 1.97 3.63
N SER A 66 15.37 1.00 3.52
CA SER A 66 16.73 1.12 4.06
C SER A 66 17.69 1.55 2.97
N TYR A 67 18.61 2.45 3.30
CA TYR A 67 19.59 3.01 2.38
C TYR A 67 20.90 3.32 3.10
N GLU A 68 21.99 3.43 2.35
CA GLU A 68 23.29 3.81 2.91
C GLU A 68 23.51 5.32 2.74
N LYS A 69 23.94 5.99 3.81
CA LYS A 69 24.33 7.41 3.76
C LYS A 69 25.52 7.64 4.67
N TRP A 70 26.60 8.18 4.10
CA TRP A 70 27.87 8.44 4.81
C TRP A 70 28.53 7.19 5.43
N GLY A 71 28.31 6.01 4.83
CA GLY A 71 28.86 4.75 5.35
C GLY A 71 28.01 4.10 6.46
N ASP A 72 26.92 4.74 6.88
CA ASP A 72 25.99 4.19 7.86
C ASP A 72 24.69 3.72 7.19
N MET A 73 24.16 2.59 7.67
CA MET A 73 22.83 2.11 7.28
C MET A 73 21.75 2.95 7.96
N GLN A 74 20.91 3.57 7.15
CA GLN A 74 19.76 4.38 7.59
C GLN A 74 18.46 3.71 7.16
N GLN A 75 17.35 4.07 7.81
CA GLN A 75 16.02 3.59 7.47
C GLN A 75 15.01 4.73 7.48
N GLU A 76 14.28 4.87 6.37
CA GLU A 76 13.09 5.71 6.28
C GLU A 76 11.85 4.87 6.54
N VAL A 77 10.92 5.40 7.32
CA VAL A 77 9.73 4.69 7.78
C VAL A 77 8.52 5.61 7.66
N GLU A 78 7.47 5.12 7.01
CA GLU A 78 6.22 5.85 6.81
C GLU A 78 5.01 4.98 7.22
N ASN A 79 3.97 5.64 7.73
CA ASN A 79 2.67 5.01 7.94
C ASN A 79 1.76 5.37 6.77
N ILE A 80 1.38 4.37 5.98
CA ILE A 80 0.50 4.51 4.83
C ILE A 80 -0.87 3.96 5.20
N LYS A 81 -1.89 4.82 5.19
CA LYS A 81 -3.27 4.37 5.30
C LYS A 81 -3.74 3.95 3.91
N VAL A 82 -4.32 2.76 3.82
CA VAL A 82 -4.89 2.19 2.60
C VAL A 82 -6.39 2.08 2.80
N TRP A 83 -7.14 2.55 1.82
CA TRP A 83 -8.55 2.26 1.65
C TRP A 83 -8.71 1.38 0.41
N MET A 84 -9.56 0.36 0.50
CA MET A 84 -9.86 -0.56 -0.60
C MET A 84 -11.38 -0.67 -0.75
N GLU A 85 -11.88 -0.60 -1.98
CA GLU A 85 -13.30 -0.74 -2.31
C GLU A 85 -13.49 -1.61 -3.55
N ARG A 86 -14.49 -2.51 -3.53
CA ARG A 86 -14.87 -3.33 -4.69
C ARG A 86 -15.48 -2.45 -5.80
N VAL A 87 -15.12 -2.72 -7.06
CA VAL A 87 -15.63 -2.00 -8.26
C VAL A 87 -16.38 -2.91 -9.22
#